data_AF-A0A935PHW6-F1
#
_entry.id   AF-A0A935PHW6-F1
#
_cell.length_a   1.000
_cell.length_b   1.000
_cell.length_c   1.000
_cell.angle_alpha   90.00
_cell.angle_beta   90.00
_cell.angle_gamma   90.00
#
_symmetry.space_group_name_H-M   'P 1'
#
loop_
_entity.id
_entity.type
_entity.pdbx_description
1 polymer ?
#
loop_
_entity_poly.entity_id
_entity_poly.type
_entity_poly.pdbx_seq_one_letter_code
_entity_poly.pdbx_strand_id
1 'polypeptide(L)'
;MLTPDLTSDLIAPSAWDAVGTERVPVRRLDTLWDELSLPRDGRRVFLKVDAQGYDETVLAGASAVLQYLRGVQTEVAFLAIYQGEVSYHHRLQSLERAGFALSGLFGVVWEPGTDRLAEGDAILLHLDVE
;
A
#
# COMPACT_ATOMS: atom_id res chain seq x y z
N MET A 1 -19.13 5.41 6.63
CA MET A 1 -18.89 4.77 7.94
C MET A 1 -18.47 3.36 7.63
N LEU A 2 -17.16 3.11 7.69
CA LEU A 2 -16.56 1.78 7.57
C LEU A 2 -15.71 1.66 8.83
N THR A 3 -16.08 0.73 9.69
CA THR A 3 -15.24 0.27 10.79
C THR A 3 -14.66 -1.05 10.28
N PRO A 4 -13.44 -1.07 9.75
CA PRO A 4 -12.79 -2.33 9.43
C PRO A 4 -12.48 -2.93 10.79
N ASP A 5 -13.11 -4.05 11.10
CA ASP A 5 -12.66 -4.86 12.22
C ASP A 5 -11.41 -5.60 11.75
N LEU A 6 -10.26 -4.93 11.89
CA LEU A 6 -8.95 -5.42 11.46
C LEU A 6 -8.61 -6.79 12.08
N THR A 7 -9.31 -7.18 13.15
CA THR A 7 -9.13 -8.46 13.85
C THR A 7 -10.02 -9.59 13.33
N SER A 8 -11.18 -9.33 12.71
CA SER A 8 -12.06 -10.40 12.21
C SER A 8 -11.84 -10.78 10.75
N ASP A 9 -11.07 -10.00 10.00
CA ASP A 9 -10.74 -10.25 8.58
C ASP A 9 -9.43 -11.04 8.36
N LEU A 10 -8.73 -11.39 9.45
CA LEU A 10 -7.48 -12.15 9.45
C LEU A 10 -7.72 -13.65 9.25
N ILE A 11 -7.05 -14.27 8.27
CA ILE A 11 -7.05 -15.73 8.08
C ILE A 11 -6.09 -16.43 9.07
N ALA A 12 -5.16 -15.69 9.70
CA ALA A 12 -4.21 -16.19 10.70
C ALA A 12 -4.15 -15.27 11.93
N PRO A 13 -3.89 -15.79 13.15
CA PRO A 13 -3.85 -14.97 14.36
C PRO A 13 -2.77 -13.89 14.27
N SER A 14 -3.14 -12.63 14.53
CA SER A 14 -2.17 -11.55 14.69
C SER A 14 -1.42 -11.71 16.02
N ALA A 15 -0.15 -11.32 16.04
CA ALA A 15 0.64 -11.23 17.29
C ALA A 15 0.21 -10.06 18.19
N TRP A 16 -0.84 -9.32 17.80
CA TRP A 16 -1.28 -8.07 18.40
C TRP A 16 -2.78 -8.13 18.65
N ASP A 17 -3.19 -7.86 19.89
CA ASP A 17 -4.59 -7.72 20.27
C ASP A 17 -5.02 -6.25 20.21
N ALA A 18 -6.20 -5.99 19.66
CA ALA A 18 -6.80 -4.65 19.68
C ALA A 18 -7.12 -4.25 21.13
N VAL A 19 -6.50 -3.15 21.60
CA VAL A 19 -6.74 -2.62 22.97
C VAL A 19 -7.87 -1.59 23.03
N GLY A 20 -8.39 -1.15 21.88
CA GLY A 20 -9.48 -0.18 21.79
C GLY A 20 -9.73 0.29 20.35
N THR A 21 -10.70 1.20 20.19
CA THR A 21 -11.06 1.78 18.89
C THR A 21 -11.24 3.29 19.03
N GLU A 22 -10.74 4.04 18.05
CA GLU A 22 -10.92 5.49 17.94
C GLU A 22 -11.50 5.87 16.58
N ARG A 23 -12.31 6.94 16.53
CA ARG A 23 -12.81 7.51 15.28
C ARG A 23 -11.85 8.58 14.78
N VAL A 24 -11.19 8.31 13.67
CA VAL A 24 -10.31 9.27 12.99
C VAL A 24 -10.93 9.78 11.68
N PRO A 25 -10.63 11.01 11.25
CA PRO A 25 -11.03 11.48 9.93
C PRO A 25 -10.23 10.77 8.84
N VAL A 26 -10.91 10.35 7.77
CA VAL A 26 -10.28 9.81 6.56
C VAL A 26 -10.21 10.91 5.51
N ARG A 27 -9.01 11.16 4.96
CA ARG A 27 -8.73 12.20 3.99
C ARG A 27 -8.04 11.61 2.77
N ARG A 28 -8.28 12.19 1.58
CA ARG A 28 -7.56 11.82 0.36
C ARG A 28 -6.14 12.39 0.41
N LEU A 29 -5.15 11.60 0.00
CA LEU A 29 -3.78 12.10 -0.16
C LEU A 29 -3.72 13.28 -1.13
N ASP A 30 -4.57 13.28 -2.17
CA ASP A 30 -4.71 14.40 -3.11
C ASP A 30 -4.97 15.74 -2.38
N THR A 31 -5.85 15.75 -1.36
CA THR A 31 -6.16 16.97 -0.58
C THR A 31 -5.07 17.30 0.43
N LEU A 32 -4.48 16.28 1.05
CA LEU A 32 -3.40 16.47 2.02
C LEU A 32 -2.12 16.99 1.37
N TRP A 33 -1.90 16.69 0.09
CA TRP A 33 -0.74 17.15 -0.65
C TRP A 33 -0.58 18.67 -0.60
N ASP A 34 -1.68 19.39 -0.85
CA ASP A 34 -1.68 20.86 -0.85
C ASP A 34 -1.64 21.41 0.58
N GLU A 35 -2.37 20.79 1.52
CA GLU A 35 -2.36 21.18 2.94
C GLU A 35 -0.95 21.06 3.56
N LEU A 36 -0.20 20.02 3.18
CA LEU A 36 1.17 19.78 3.62
C LEU A 36 2.21 20.54 2.78
N SER A 37 1.78 21.29 1.77
CA SER A 37 2.67 22.04 0.85
C SER A 37 3.73 21.14 0.20
N LEU A 38 3.35 19.92 -0.20
CA LEU A 38 4.27 18.97 -0.83
C LEU A 38 4.63 19.41 -2.26
N PRO A 39 5.90 19.25 -2.66
CA PRO A 39 6.37 19.72 -3.95
C PRO A 39 5.80 18.90 -5.10
N ARG A 40 5.30 19.57 -6.15
CA ARG A 40 4.86 18.92 -7.40
C ARG A 40 5.99 18.83 -8.44
N ASP A 41 7.19 19.28 -8.10
CA ASP A 41 8.36 19.35 -8.96
C ASP A 41 9.46 18.37 -8.53
N GLY A 42 10.24 17.89 -9.50
CA GLY A 42 11.46 17.11 -9.24
C GLY A 42 11.27 15.76 -8.55
N ARG A 43 10.03 15.28 -8.40
CA ARG A 43 9.66 13.98 -7.79
C ARG A 43 10.51 13.62 -6.58
N ARG A 44 10.42 14.43 -5.51
CA ARG A 44 11.23 14.27 -4.29
C ARG A 44 10.51 13.52 -3.16
N VAL A 45 9.22 13.20 -3.33
CA VAL A 45 8.40 12.58 -2.29
C VAL A 45 8.33 11.07 -2.53
N PHE A 46 8.57 10.27 -1.48
CA PHE A 46 8.40 8.82 -1.52
C PHE A 46 7.22 8.44 -0.62
N LEU A 47 6.28 7.66 -1.14
CA LEU A 47 5.08 7.25 -0.41
C LEU A 47 5.25 5.82 0.11
N LYS A 48 5.26 5.63 1.44
CA LYS A 48 5.04 4.30 2.03
C LYS A 48 3.55 4.14 2.34
N VAL A 49 2.97 3.03 1.90
CA VAL A 49 1.60 2.61 2.23
C VAL A 49 1.69 1.32 3.04
N ASP A 50 1.18 1.38 4.26
CA ASP A 50 1.17 0.32 5.26
C ASP A 50 -0.04 0.57 6.17
N ALA A 51 -1.21 0.38 5.57
CA ALA A 51 -2.49 0.76 6.16
C ALA A 51 -3.36 -0.47 6.40
N GLN A 52 -2.79 -1.60 6.85
CA GLN A 52 -3.48 -2.84 7.26
C GLN A 52 -4.87 -3.04 6.62
N GLY A 53 -4.93 -3.18 5.29
CA GLY A 53 -6.18 -3.45 4.55
C GLY A 53 -6.89 -2.22 3.96
N TYR A 54 -6.37 -1.01 4.20
CA TYR A 54 -6.84 0.26 3.61
C TYR A 54 -5.93 0.81 2.52
N ASP A 55 -4.88 0.09 2.18
CA ASP A 55 -3.81 0.48 1.25
C ASP A 55 -4.36 0.90 -0.11
N GLU A 56 -5.32 0.14 -0.65
CA GLU A 56 -5.99 0.47 -1.91
C GLU A 56 -6.80 1.76 -1.83
N THR A 57 -7.43 2.04 -0.69
CA THR A 57 -8.15 3.30 -0.47
C THR A 57 -7.17 4.48 -0.41
N VAL A 58 -5.98 4.28 0.17
CA VAL A 58 -4.91 5.29 0.18
C VAL A 58 -4.42 5.57 -1.24
N LEU A 59 -4.11 4.52 -2.02
CA LEU A 59 -3.65 4.65 -3.41
C LEU A 59 -4.72 5.31 -4.31
N ALA A 60 -5.99 4.92 -4.17
CA ALA A 60 -7.10 5.56 -4.88
C ALA A 60 -7.31 7.02 -4.46
N GLY A 61 -7.00 7.35 -3.20
CA GLY A 61 -6.98 8.70 -2.65
C GLY A 61 -5.80 9.56 -3.12
N ALA A 62 -4.80 8.96 -3.78
CA ALA A 62 -3.58 9.61 -4.27
C ALA A 62 -3.55 9.79 -5.79
N SER A 63 -4.62 9.42 -6.50
CA SER A 63 -4.65 9.33 -7.96
C SER A 63 -4.18 10.61 -8.70
N ALA A 64 -4.43 11.80 -8.16
CA ALA A 64 -4.03 13.05 -8.80
C ALA A 64 -2.55 13.40 -8.54
N VAL A 65 -1.95 12.81 -7.50
CA VAL A 65 -0.61 13.14 -7.03
C VAL A 65 0.44 12.05 -7.23
N LEU A 66 0.03 10.83 -7.61
CA LEU A 66 0.94 9.71 -7.91
C LEU A 66 2.07 10.12 -8.87
N GLN A 67 1.76 10.88 -9.92
CA GLN A 67 2.74 11.35 -10.92
C GLN A 67 3.88 12.21 -10.34
N TYR A 68 3.69 12.80 -9.15
CA TYR A 68 4.69 13.65 -8.49
C TYR A 68 5.55 12.88 -7.48
N LEU A 69 5.25 11.61 -7.23
CA LEU A 69 6.06 10.77 -6.34
C LEU A 69 7.31 10.28 -7.05
N ARG A 70 8.42 10.16 -6.31
CA ARG A 70 9.61 9.44 -6.75
C ARG A 70 9.37 7.94 -6.85
N GLY A 71 8.60 7.44 -5.91
CA GLY A 71 8.38 6.02 -5.70
C GLY A 71 7.33 5.76 -4.65
N VAL A 72 6.91 4.51 -4.62
CA VAL A 72 5.93 3.97 -3.69
C VAL A 72 6.51 2.69 -3.09
N GLN A 73 6.40 2.54 -1.77
CA GLN A 73 6.48 1.24 -1.12
C GLN A 73 5.07 0.80 -0.73
N THR A 74 4.69 -0.43 -1.08
CA THR A 74 3.44 -1.06 -0.65
C THR A 74 3.73 -2.49 -0.25
N GLU A 75 3.02 -2.96 0.77
CA GLU A 75 2.94 -4.39 1.04
C GLU A 75 2.17 -5.08 -0.09
N VAL A 76 2.62 -6.29 -0.46
CA VAL A 76 1.98 -7.15 -1.44
C VAL A 76 1.83 -8.56 -0.88
N ALA A 77 0.62 -9.09 -1.00
CA ALA A 77 0.32 -10.45 -0.61
C ALA A 77 0.27 -11.38 -1.82
N PHE A 78 1.08 -12.44 -1.76
CA PHE A 78 1.16 -13.51 -2.75
C PHE A 78 0.18 -14.66 -2.43
N LEU A 79 -0.17 -14.80 -1.15
CA LEU A 79 -1.30 -15.60 -0.67
C LEU A 79 -2.35 -14.63 -0.13
N ALA A 80 -3.64 -14.93 -0.31
CA ALA A 80 -4.67 -14.15 0.34
C ALA A 80 -4.61 -14.43 1.85
N ILE A 81 -4.23 -13.41 2.63
CA ILE A 81 -4.15 -13.45 4.10
C ILE A 81 -5.39 -12.76 4.70
N TYR A 82 -6.01 -11.83 3.97
CA TYR A 82 -7.25 -11.17 4.36
C TYR A 82 -8.40 -11.42 3.37
N GLN A 83 -9.64 -11.44 3.87
CA GLN A 83 -10.81 -11.52 3.00
C GLN A 83 -11.00 -10.18 2.24
N GLY A 84 -11.07 -10.25 0.90
CA GLY A 84 -11.17 -9.05 0.06
C GLY A 84 -9.84 -8.36 -0.24
N GLU A 85 -8.73 -8.98 0.15
CA GLU A 85 -7.39 -8.51 -0.15
C GLU A 85 -7.15 -8.42 -1.66
N VAL A 86 -6.59 -7.29 -2.09
CA VAL A 86 -6.16 -7.13 -3.48
C VAL A 86 -4.84 -7.87 -3.66
N SER A 87 -4.86 -8.81 -4.60
CA SER A 87 -3.70 -9.61 -4.99
C SER A 87 -2.48 -8.76 -5.36
N TYR A 88 -1.28 -9.29 -5.12
CA TYR A 88 -0.03 -8.63 -5.53
C TYR A 88 -0.06 -8.18 -7.00
N HIS A 89 -0.56 -9.02 -7.92
CA HIS A 89 -0.55 -8.72 -9.35
C HIS A 89 -1.43 -7.53 -9.70
N HIS A 90 -2.58 -7.36 -9.03
CA HIS A 90 -3.45 -6.22 -9.26
C HIS A 90 -2.87 -4.95 -8.65
N ARG A 91 -2.28 -5.04 -7.45
CA ARG A 91 -1.56 -3.94 -6.79
C ARG A 91 -0.43 -3.40 -7.67
N LEU A 92 0.44 -4.30 -8.14
CA LEU A 92 1.56 -3.92 -9.01
C LEU A 92 1.08 -3.37 -10.34
N GLN A 93 0.07 -3.99 -10.97
CA GLN A 93 -0.50 -3.49 -12.23
C GLN A 93 -1.09 -2.09 -12.10
N SER A 94 -1.73 -1.75 -10.97
CA SER A 94 -2.30 -0.41 -10.77
C SER A 94 -1.21 0.66 -10.72
N LEU A 95 -0.11 0.37 -10.01
CA LEU A 95 1.05 1.26 -9.93
C LEU A 95 1.83 1.32 -11.24
N GLU A 96 1.96 0.22 -11.97
CA GLU A 96 2.55 0.20 -13.31
C GLU A 96 1.80 1.12 -14.28
N ARG A 97 0.46 1.05 -14.27
CA ARG A 97 -0.39 1.97 -15.05
C ARG A 97 -0.24 3.43 -14.64
N ALA A 98 0.17 3.69 -13.39
CA ALA A 98 0.45 5.03 -12.89
C ALA A 98 1.89 5.52 -13.18
N GLY A 99 2.67 4.77 -13.96
CA GLY A 99 4.01 5.17 -14.40
C GLY A 99 5.16 4.67 -13.52
N PHE A 100 4.89 3.75 -12.59
CA PHE A 100 5.92 3.13 -11.76
C PHE A 100 6.42 1.81 -12.35
N ALA A 101 7.61 1.39 -11.92
CA ALA A 101 8.13 0.06 -12.19
C ALA A 101 8.66 -0.56 -10.90
N LEU A 102 8.48 -1.88 -10.75
CA LEU A 102 9.03 -2.62 -9.63
C LEU A 102 10.56 -2.51 -9.65
N SER A 103 11.11 -1.94 -8.57
CA SER A 103 12.56 -1.76 -8.39
C SER A 103 13.15 -2.76 -7.42
N GLY A 104 12.36 -3.31 -6.50
CA GLY A 104 12.82 -4.31 -5.54
C GLY A 104 11.69 -4.90 -4.71
N LEU A 105 11.93 -6.12 -4.24
CA LEU A 105 11.04 -6.84 -3.32
C LEU A 105 11.86 -7.22 -2.08
N PHE A 106 11.39 -6.78 -0.91
CA PHE A 106 12.10 -6.92 0.37
C PHE A 106 11.19 -7.57 1.41
N GLY A 107 11.76 -7.98 2.55
CA GLY A 107 10.97 -8.52 3.65
C GLY A 107 10.14 -9.75 3.28
N VAL A 108 10.58 -10.51 2.26
CA VAL A 108 9.80 -11.62 1.72
C VAL A 108 9.59 -12.71 2.76
N VAL A 109 8.33 -12.98 3.08
CA VAL A 109 7.92 -14.05 3.98
C VAL A 109 7.43 -15.24 3.15
N TRP A 110 7.74 -16.43 3.63
CA TRP A 110 7.35 -17.70 3.00
C TRP A 110 6.29 -18.39 3.85
N GLU A 111 5.34 -19.05 3.20
CA GLU A 111 4.36 -19.90 3.88
C GLU A 111 5.08 -21.10 4.53
N PRO A 112 5.01 -21.26 5.87
CA PRO A 112 5.77 -22.27 6.58
C PRO A 112 5.55 -23.69 6.04
N GLY A 113 6.64 -24.42 5.79
CA GLY A 113 6.57 -25.80 5.30
C GLY A 113 6.22 -25.94 3.81
N THR A 114 6.27 -24.85 3.05
CA THR A 114 6.03 -24.83 1.60
C THR A 114 7.09 -24.01 0.86
N ASP A 115 7.08 -24.07 -0.47
CA ASP A 115 7.91 -23.21 -1.35
C ASP A 115 7.12 -22.00 -1.89
N ARG A 116 6.10 -21.53 -1.15
CA ARG A 116 5.20 -20.46 -1.58
C ARG A 116 5.52 -19.16 -0.86
N LEU A 117 5.59 -18.07 -1.62
CA LEU A 117 5.65 -16.72 -1.09
C LEU A 117 4.34 -16.38 -0.39
N ALA A 118 4.39 -15.76 0.79
CA ALA A 118 3.22 -15.29 1.52
C ALA A 118 2.99 -13.79 1.28
N GLU A 119 3.97 -12.96 1.64
CA GLU A 119 3.90 -11.49 1.60
C GLU A 119 5.30 -10.89 1.36
N GLY A 120 5.34 -9.60 1.06
CA GLY A 120 6.58 -8.83 1.02
C GLY A 120 6.36 -7.35 0.75
N ASP A 121 7.42 -6.56 0.91
CA ASP A 121 7.47 -5.14 0.62
C ASP A 121 7.90 -4.90 -0.83
N ALA A 122 7.00 -4.38 -1.66
CA ALA A 122 7.33 -3.96 -3.02
C ALA A 122 7.74 -2.49 -3.02
N ILE A 123 8.96 -2.19 -3.50
CA ILE A 123 9.41 -0.83 -3.82
C ILE A 123 9.28 -0.62 -5.32
N LEU A 124 8.52 0.39 -5.71
CA LEU A 124 8.34 0.80 -7.10
C LEU A 124 8.82 2.24 -7.28
N LEU A 125 9.53 2.50 -8.37
CA LEU A 125 10.05 3.83 -8.71
C LEU A 125 9.33 4.37 -9.95
N HIS A 126 9.06 5.67 -9.96
CA HIS A 126 8.47 6.32 -11.13
C HIS A 126 9.50 6.27 -12.27
N LEU A 127 9.07 5.80 -13.45
CA LEU A 127 9.89 5.82 -14.63
C LEU A 127 10.04 7.27 -15.08
N ASP A 128 11.27 7.78 -15.07
CA ASP A 128 11.57 9.02 -15.79
C ASP A 128 11.64 8.64 -17.27
N VAL A 129 10.58 8.97 -18.01
CA VAL A 129 10.61 8.85 -19.47
C VAL A 129 11.44 10.04 -19.96
N GLU A 130 12.64 9.76 -20.49
CA GLU A 130 13.42 10.73 -21.27
C GLU A 130 12.65 11.22 -22.50
#